data_AF-A0A0F9W4D9-F1
#
_entry.id   AF-A0A0F9W4D9-F1
#
_cell.length_a   1.000
_cell.length_b   1.000
_cell.length_c   1.000
_cell.angle_alpha   90.00
_cell.angle_beta   90.00
_cell.angle_gamma   90.00
#
_symmetry.space_group_name_H-M   'P 1'
#
loop_
_entity.id
_entity.type
_entity.pdbx_description
1 polymer ?
#
loop_
_entity_poly.entity_id
_entity_poly.type
_entity_poly.pdbx_seq_one_letter_code
_entity_poly.pdbx_strand_id
1 'polypeptide(L)'
;MMDIANAIVTLLVGSVAILVYGLSKRAERRNAATIIIMDIRHAEQVVMSVLEKDRIDRSMRRIIMENNWVKYKHLFASTFSSDDFSAFNRFFYACVEIAESRERMMSVFEENVRAKSQFIQNEILSIEDPSSSEGQQKRHDIIKQVEAEIYVFEPNEPKLRIRHNLQMMGRLSTTVAFDKLRKIAGRNA
;
A
#
# COMPACT_ATOMS: atom_id res chain seq x y z
N MET A 1 -10.61 -36.13 49.70
CA MET A 1 -11.37 -36.47 48.47
C MET A 1 -11.61 -35.22 47.62
N MET A 2 -12.07 -34.10 48.21
CA MET A 2 -12.18 -32.80 47.52
C MET A 2 -10.86 -32.29 46.93
N ASP A 3 -9.73 -32.45 47.63
CA ASP A 3 -8.44 -31.93 47.14
C ASP A 3 -7.93 -32.65 45.88
N ILE A 4 -8.17 -33.96 45.77
CA ILE A 4 -7.84 -34.76 44.59
C ILE A 4 -8.73 -34.35 43.41
N ALA A 5 -10.02 -34.12 43.65
CA ALA A 5 -10.93 -33.63 42.62
C ALA A 5 -10.52 -32.24 42.10
N ASN A 6 -10.13 -31.33 43.00
CA ASN A 6 -9.64 -30.00 42.64
C ASN A 6 -8.35 -30.08 41.81
N ALA A 7 -7.40 -30.93 42.21
CA ALA A 7 -6.16 -31.13 41.45
C ALA A 7 -6.41 -31.66 40.02
N ILE A 8 -7.34 -32.60 39.85
CA ILE A 8 -7.74 -33.12 38.53
C ILE A 8 -8.39 -32.01 37.69
N VAL A 9 -9.28 -31.22 38.28
CA VAL A 9 -9.92 -30.08 37.59
C VAL A 9 -8.87 -29.07 37.14
N THR A 10 -7.91 -28.70 37.99
CA THR A 10 -6.82 -27.78 37.62
C THR A 10 -5.95 -28.34 36.49
N LEU A 11 -5.61 -29.63 36.53
CA LEU A 11 -4.85 -30.28 35.46
C LEU A 11 -5.61 -30.27 34.12
N LEU A 12 -6.92 -30.55 34.15
CA LEU A 12 -7.77 -30.50 32.96
C LEU A 12 -7.86 -29.08 32.38
N VAL A 13 -8.11 -28.09 33.23
CA VAL A 13 -8.18 -26.68 32.80
C VAL A 13 -6.84 -26.24 32.21
N GLY A 14 -5.72 -26.56 32.86
CA GLY A 14 -4.37 -26.26 32.35
C GLY A 14 -4.10 -26.93 30.99
N SER A 15 -4.50 -28.19 30.85
CA SER A 15 -4.35 -28.94 29.58
C SER A 15 -5.17 -28.32 28.45
N VAL A 16 -6.43 -27.95 28.72
CA VAL A 16 -7.29 -27.26 27.76
C VAL A 16 -6.70 -25.91 27.36
N ALA A 17 -6.17 -25.13 28.32
CA ALA A 17 -5.54 -23.85 28.05
C ALA A 17 -4.34 -23.98 27.09
N ILE A 18 -3.48 -24.98 27.30
CA ILE A 18 -2.33 -25.26 26.42
C ILE A 18 -2.80 -25.63 25.00
N LEU A 19 -3.83 -26.48 24.88
CA LEU A 19 -4.39 -26.87 23.59
C LEU A 19 -4.97 -25.68 22.82
N VAL A 20 -5.78 -24.85 23.50
CA VAL A 20 -6.39 -23.65 22.91
C VAL A 20 -5.31 -22.66 22.48
N TYR A 21 -4.27 -22.46 23.29
CA TYR A 21 -3.15 -21.60 22.93
C TYR A 21 -2.43 -22.08 21.66
N GLY A 22 -2.14 -23.38 21.56
CA GLY A 22 -1.51 -23.97 20.38
C GLY A 22 -2.37 -23.83 19.11
N LEU A 23 -3.68 -24.07 19.22
CA LEU A 23 -4.63 -23.89 18.12
C LEU A 23 -4.73 -22.43 17.69
N SER A 24 -4.78 -21.50 18.64
CA SER A 24 -4.82 -20.05 18.38
C SER A 24 -3.58 -19.59 17.62
N LYS A 25 -2.38 -20.01 18.05
CA LYS A 25 -1.12 -19.67 17.37
C LYS A 25 -1.04 -20.23 15.94
N ARG A 26 -1.56 -21.43 15.73
CA ARG A 26 -1.65 -22.02 14.38
C ARG A 26 -2.62 -21.25 13.50
N ALA A 27 -3.77 -20.82 14.03
CA ALA A 27 -4.75 -20.01 13.33
C ALA A 27 -4.19 -18.62 12.98
N GLU A 28 -3.51 -17.96 13.91
CA GLU A 28 -2.84 -16.67 13.71
C GLU A 28 -1.86 -16.73 12.53
N ARG A 29 -0.97 -17.73 12.51
CA ARG A 29 -0.01 -17.92 11.41
C ARG A 29 -0.70 -18.18 10.07
N ARG A 30 -1.81 -18.92 10.05
CA ARG A 30 -2.59 -19.19 8.83
C ARG A 30 -3.28 -17.93 8.31
N ASN A 31 -3.84 -17.13 9.19
CA ASN A 31 -4.50 -15.87 8.86
C ASN A 31 -3.48 -14.87 8.30
N ALA A 32 -2.33 -14.73 8.97
CA ALA A 32 -1.22 -13.91 8.50
C ALA A 32 -0.75 -14.34 7.10
N ALA A 33 -0.58 -15.65 6.86
CA ALA A 33 -0.19 -16.14 5.54
C ALA A 33 -1.23 -15.80 4.46
N THR A 34 -2.51 -15.88 4.81
CA THR A 34 -3.61 -15.53 3.90
C THR A 34 -3.59 -14.05 3.54
N ILE A 35 -3.38 -13.16 4.52
CA ILE A 35 -3.25 -11.71 4.31
C ILE A 35 -2.09 -11.42 3.37
N ILE A 36 -0.90 -11.96 3.64
CA ILE A 36 0.29 -11.73 2.80
C ILE A 36 0.07 -12.23 1.37
N ILE A 37 -0.60 -13.38 1.18
CA ILE A 37 -0.95 -13.87 -0.17
C ILE A 37 -1.86 -12.89 -0.91
N MET A 38 -2.84 -12.29 -0.22
CA MET A 38 -3.73 -11.30 -0.83
C MET A 38 -2.95 -10.03 -1.22
N ASP A 39 -2.06 -9.55 -0.35
CA ASP A 39 -1.21 -8.39 -0.64
C ASP A 39 -0.33 -8.62 -1.87
N ILE A 40 0.34 -9.78 -1.96
CA ILE A 40 1.18 -10.13 -3.11
C ILE A 40 0.36 -10.15 -4.40
N ARG A 41 -0.81 -10.80 -4.38
CA ARG A 41 -1.67 -10.88 -5.56
C ARG A 41 -2.18 -9.50 -5.98
N HIS A 42 -2.60 -8.68 -5.03
CA HIS A 42 -3.03 -7.31 -5.29
C HIS A 42 -1.89 -6.48 -5.90
N ALA A 43 -0.71 -6.51 -5.29
CA ALA A 43 0.46 -5.79 -5.78
C ALA A 43 0.83 -6.23 -7.21
N GLU A 44 0.90 -7.54 -7.47
CA GLU A 44 1.17 -8.07 -8.81
C GLU A 44 0.09 -7.68 -9.83
N GLN A 45 -1.19 -7.65 -9.45
CA GLN A 45 -2.26 -7.16 -10.32
C GLN A 45 -2.11 -5.68 -10.66
N VAL A 46 -1.71 -4.85 -9.69
CA VAL A 46 -1.42 -3.43 -9.96
C VAL A 46 -0.25 -3.31 -10.92
N VAL A 47 0.83 -4.05 -10.70
CA VAL A 47 2.00 -4.07 -11.59
C VAL A 47 1.63 -4.49 -13.01
N MET A 48 0.83 -5.55 -13.17
CA MET A 48 0.36 -5.98 -14.50
C MET A 48 -0.43 -4.86 -15.18
N SER A 49 -1.33 -4.18 -14.46
CA SER A 49 -2.09 -3.08 -15.05
C SER A 49 -1.25 -1.87 -15.45
N VAL A 50 -0.09 -1.65 -14.81
CA VAL A 50 0.86 -0.59 -15.19
C VAL A 50 1.66 -1.00 -16.43
N LEU A 51 2.11 -2.26 -16.48
CA LEU A 51 2.89 -2.79 -17.61
C LEU A 51 2.05 -2.91 -18.88
N GLU A 52 0.78 -3.33 -18.77
CA GLU A 52 -0.15 -3.41 -19.90
C GLU A 52 -0.48 -2.05 -20.50
N LYS A 53 -0.59 -1.02 -19.67
CA LYS A 53 -0.91 0.35 -20.10
C LYS A 53 0.32 1.17 -20.49
N ASP A 54 1.52 0.65 -20.18
CA ASP A 54 2.81 1.36 -20.23
C ASP A 54 2.73 2.79 -19.66
N ARG A 55 2.00 2.96 -18.56
CA ARG A 55 1.65 4.28 -18.03
C ARG A 55 1.80 4.32 -16.51
N ILE A 56 2.75 5.13 -16.06
CA ILE A 56 2.92 5.51 -14.65
C ILE A 56 2.45 6.94 -14.50
N ASP A 57 1.26 7.09 -13.93
CA ASP A 57 0.63 8.39 -13.72
C ASP A 57 -0.21 8.43 -12.44
N ARG A 58 -0.90 9.55 -12.26
CA ARG A 58 -1.76 9.84 -11.12
C ARG A 58 -2.91 8.83 -10.92
N SER A 59 -3.35 8.19 -11.99
CA SER A 59 -4.42 7.19 -11.97
C SER A 59 -3.95 5.80 -11.54
N MET A 60 -2.64 5.59 -11.41
CA MET A 60 -2.07 4.35 -10.91
C MET A 60 -2.71 4.00 -9.56
N ARG A 61 -3.15 2.75 -9.41
CA ARG A 61 -3.68 2.24 -8.14
C ARG A 61 -2.57 2.13 -7.09
N ARG A 62 -2.92 2.29 -5.82
CA ARG A 62 -1.97 2.07 -4.72
C ARG A 62 -1.56 0.59 -4.68
N ILE A 63 -0.27 0.31 -4.79
CA ILE A 63 0.28 -1.06 -4.87
C ILE A 63 0.17 -1.82 -3.55
N ILE A 64 0.26 -1.11 -2.43
CA ILE A 64 0.11 -1.65 -1.08
C ILE A 64 -0.53 -0.59 -0.18
N MET A 65 -1.53 -0.97 0.61
CA MET A 65 -2.14 -0.05 1.59
C MET A 65 -1.37 -0.05 2.91
N GLU A 66 -0.91 -1.22 3.33
CA GLU A 66 -0.16 -1.41 4.56
C GLU A 66 0.84 -2.55 4.41
N ASN A 67 2.02 -2.41 5.04
CA ASN A 67 3.06 -3.43 4.97
C ASN A 67 2.82 -4.56 5.98
N ASN A 68 1.89 -5.46 5.66
CA ASN A 68 1.59 -6.63 6.51
C ASN A 68 2.75 -7.61 6.60
N TRP A 69 3.66 -7.61 5.63
CA TRP A 69 4.87 -8.42 5.71
C TRP A 69 5.73 -8.03 6.92
N VAL A 70 5.99 -6.74 7.13
CA VAL A 70 6.74 -6.28 8.31
C VAL A 70 6.07 -6.69 9.62
N LYS A 71 4.73 -6.64 9.66
CA LYS A 71 3.95 -7.04 10.84
C LYS A 71 4.09 -8.53 11.15
N TYR A 72 3.93 -9.39 10.14
CA TYR A 72 3.75 -10.82 10.35
C TYR A 72 4.96 -11.69 10.03
N LYS A 73 6.03 -11.15 9.45
CA LYS A 73 7.21 -11.94 9.01
C LYS A 73 7.80 -12.84 10.10
N HIS A 74 7.73 -12.40 11.36
CA HIS A 74 8.22 -13.17 12.52
C HIS A 74 7.49 -14.51 12.71
N LEU A 75 6.22 -14.62 12.30
CA LEU A 75 5.43 -15.85 12.38
C LEU A 75 5.93 -16.95 11.44
N PHE A 76 6.80 -16.61 10.49
CA PHE A 76 7.35 -17.53 9.50
C PHE A 76 8.84 -17.82 9.71
N ALA A 77 9.46 -17.27 10.77
CA ALA A 77 10.89 -17.42 11.05
C ALA A 77 11.34 -18.89 11.17
N SER A 78 10.47 -19.77 11.66
CA SER A 78 10.76 -21.20 11.78
C SER A 78 10.53 -22.01 10.50
N THR A 79 9.91 -21.43 9.48
CA THR A 79 9.49 -22.15 8.26
C THR A 79 10.23 -21.67 7.00
N PHE A 80 10.62 -20.40 6.96
CA PHE A 80 11.27 -19.78 5.82
C PHE A 80 12.79 -19.83 5.96
N SER A 81 13.48 -20.13 4.87
CA SER A 81 14.93 -19.99 4.76
C SER A 81 15.32 -18.52 4.67
N SER A 82 16.62 -18.23 4.81
CA SER A 82 17.15 -16.88 4.60
C SER A 82 16.83 -16.36 3.19
N ASP A 83 16.89 -17.23 2.18
CA ASP A 83 16.54 -16.88 0.79
C ASP A 83 15.05 -16.57 0.61
N ASP A 84 14.16 -17.34 1.26
CA ASP A 84 12.73 -17.05 1.25
C ASP A 84 12.50 -15.64 1.83
N PHE A 85 13.06 -15.35 3.01
CA PHE A 85 12.98 -14.03 3.64
C PHE A 85 13.51 -12.92 2.74
N SER A 86 14.65 -13.14 2.08
CA SER A 86 15.25 -12.20 1.14
C SER A 86 14.30 -11.90 -0.02
N ALA A 87 13.67 -12.92 -0.60
CA ALA A 87 12.71 -12.76 -1.69
C ALA A 87 11.47 -11.94 -1.26
N PHE A 88 10.87 -12.26 -0.11
CA PHE A 88 9.74 -11.50 0.43
C PHE A 88 10.14 -10.06 0.78
N ASN A 89 11.29 -9.86 1.43
CA ASN A 89 11.79 -8.53 1.79
C ASN A 89 11.98 -7.68 0.53
N ARG A 90 12.67 -8.19 -0.49
CA ARG A 90 12.88 -7.48 -1.76
C ARG A 90 11.55 -7.07 -2.40
N PHE A 91 10.59 -7.99 -2.47
CA PHE A 91 9.27 -7.72 -3.03
C PHE A 91 8.54 -6.61 -2.27
N PHE A 92 8.43 -6.73 -0.94
CA PHE A 92 7.68 -5.76 -0.13
C PHE A 92 8.39 -4.41 -0.01
N TYR A 93 9.73 -4.38 -0.03
CA TYR A 93 10.47 -3.12 -0.10
C TYR A 93 10.23 -2.39 -1.42
N ALA A 94 10.24 -3.09 -2.55
CA ALA A 94 9.88 -2.48 -3.83
C ALA A 94 8.44 -1.94 -3.83
N CYS A 95 7.48 -2.67 -3.24
CA CYS A 95 6.11 -2.19 -3.08
C CYS A 95 6.02 -0.90 -2.26
N VAL A 96 6.77 -0.80 -1.15
CA VAL A 96 6.81 0.41 -0.32
C VAL A 96 7.39 1.59 -1.10
N GLU A 97 8.53 1.40 -1.76
CA GLU A 97 9.16 2.46 -2.58
C GLU A 97 8.25 2.95 -3.71
N ILE A 98 7.51 2.04 -4.35
CA ILE A 98 6.50 2.39 -5.36
C ILE A 98 5.36 3.20 -4.74
N ALA A 99 4.85 2.78 -3.57
CA ALA A 99 3.77 3.48 -2.89
C ALA A 99 4.17 4.90 -2.48
N GLU A 100 5.36 5.07 -1.88
CA GLU A 100 5.89 6.38 -1.49
C GLU A 100 6.15 7.28 -2.71
N SER A 101 6.68 6.73 -3.79
CA SER A 101 6.90 7.49 -5.03
C SER A 101 5.58 7.96 -5.63
N ARG A 102 4.54 7.12 -5.58
CA ARG A 102 3.20 7.51 -5.99
C ARG A 102 2.66 8.63 -5.09
N GLU A 103 2.88 8.56 -3.78
CA GLU A 103 2.47 9.62 -2.85
C GLU A 103 3.18 10.94 -3.13
N ARG A 104 4.49 10.92 -3.42
CA ARG A 104 5.22 12.12 -3.86
C ARG A 104 4.62 12.72 -5.14
N MET A 105 4.26 11.89 -6.11
CA MET A 105 3.58 12.35 -7.33
C MET A 105 2.21 12.98 -7.03
N MET A 106 1.47 12.48 -6.03
CA MET A 106 0.21 13.08 -5.58
C MET A 106 0.41 14.39 -4.84
N SER A 107 1.39 14.47 -3.93
CA SER A 107 1.71 15.71 -3.20
C SER A 107 2.03 16.84 -4.17
N VAL A 108 2.88 16.59 -5.18
CA VAL A 108 3.22 17.62 -6.16
C VAL A 108 2.00 18.06 -6.96
N PHE A 109 1.10 17.14 -7.32
CA PHE A 109 -0.15 17.52 -7.98
C PHE A 109 -1.03 18.40 -7.08
N GLU A 110 -1.20 18.02 -5.82
CA GLU A 110 -1.98 18.78 -4.85
C GLU A 110 -1.37 20.17 -4.61
N GLU A 111 -0.05 20.28 -4.54
CA GLU A 111 0.69 21.55 -4.44
C GLU A 111 0.48 22.42 -5.67
N ASN A 112 0.52 21.86 -6.89
CA ASN A 112 0.22 22.60 -8.12
C ASN A 112 -1.22 23.14 -8.10
N VAL A 113 -2.19 22.32 -7.71
CA VAL A 113 -3.60 22.73 -7.61
C VAL A 113 -3.76 23.83 -6.56
N ARG A 114 -3.12 23.67 -5.41
CA ARG A 114 -3.13 24.68 -4.33
C ARG A 114 -2.51 25.99 -4.77
N ALA A 115 -1.35 25.95 -5.42
CA ALA A 115 -0.65 27.14 -5.92
C ALA A 115 -1.49 27.89 -6.96
N LYS A 116 -2.07 27.17 -7.95
CA LYS A 116 -2.99 27.77 -8.93
C LYS A 116 -4.21 28.39 -8.25
N SER A 117 -4.78 27.71 -7.26
CA SER A 117 -5.95 28.19 -6.51
C SER A 117 -5.62 29.45 -5.69
N GLN A 118 -4.45 29.50 -5.04
CA GLN A 118 -3.97 30.68 -4.31
C GLN A 118 -3.72 31.86 -5.25
N PHE A 119 -3.10 31.62 -6.40
CA PHE A 119 -2.90 32.64 -7.42
C PHE A 119 -4.24 33.24 -7.87
N ILE A 120 -5.22 32.41 -8.25
CA ILE A 120 -6.56 32.87 -8.65
C ILE A 120 -7.20 33.73 -7.54
N GLN A 121 -7.14 33.27 -6.29
CA GLN A 121 -7.74 34.02 -5.17
C GLN A 121 -7.08 35.38 -4.96
N ASN A 122 -5.75 35.45 -5.03
CA ASN A 122 -5.01 36.70 -4.90
C ASN A 122 -5.35 37.69 -6.02
N GLU A 123 -5.40 37.21 -7.27
CA GLU A 123 -5.77 38.06 -8.41
C GLU A 123 -7.21 38.56 -8.28
N ILE A 124 -8.15 37.72 -7.85
CA ILE A 124 -9.55 38.16 -7.62
C ILE A 124 -9.64 39.20 -6.50
N LEU A 125 -8.87 39.04 -5.42
CA LEU A 125 -8.83 40.00 -4.31
C LEU A 125 -8.19 41.34 -4.69
N SER A 126 -7.38 41.37 -5.75
CA SER A 126 -6.77 42.61 -6.25
C SER A 126 -7.72 43.51 -7.05
N ILE A 127 -8.94 43.03 -7.36
CA ILE A 127 -9.96 43.78 -8.08
C ILE A 127 -10.58 44.83 -7.15
N GLU A 128 -10.47 46.12 -7.49
CA GLU A 128 -10.94 47.25 -6.67
C GLU A 128 -12.44 47.19 -6.32
N ASP A 129 -13.31 46.87 -7.28
CA ASP A 129 -14.74 46.61 -7.05
C ASP A 129 -15.19 45.33 -7.76
N PRO A 130 -15.10 44.16 -7.10
CA PRO A 130 -15.48 42.87 -7.67
C PRO A 130 -16.98 42.75 -7.98
N SER A 131 -17.81 43.64 -7.42
CA SER A 131 -19.27 43.61 -7.58
C SER A 131 -19.74 44.38 -8.82
N SER A 132 -18.94 45.33 -9.29
CA SER A 132 -19.17 46.07 -10.53
C SER A 132 -19.21 45.15 -11.76
N SER A 133 -19.85 45.60 -12.84
CA SER A 133 -19.85 44.88 -14.12
C SER A 133 -18.43 44.65 -14.66
N GLU A 134 -17.52 45.62 -14.48
CA GLU A 134 -16.12 45.51 -14.91
C GLU A 134 -15.34 44.52 -14.04
N GLY A 135 -15.57 44.53 -12.72
CA GLY A 135 -14.94 43.59 -11.78
C GLY A 135 -15.40 42.15 -12.00
N GLN A 136 -16.68 41.93 -12.30
CA GLN A 136 -17.21 40.61 -12.67
C GLN A 136 -16.59 40.09 -13.98
N GLN A 137 -16.43 40.98 -14.97
CA GLN A 137 -15.77 40.63 -16.23
C GLN A 137 -14.30 40.25 -16.01
N LYS A 138 -13.54 41.06 -15.27
CA LYS A 138 -12.13 40.76 -14.92
C LYS A 138 -12.00 39.42 -14.19
N ARG A 139 -12.89 39.15 -13.22
CA ARG A 139 -12.92 37.86 -12.52
C ARG A 139 -13.14 36.69 -13.48
N HIS A 140 -14.08 36.83 -14.43
CA HIS A 140 -14.34 35.79 -15.43
C HIS A 140 -13.12 35.54 -16.31
N ASP A 141 -12.46 36.60 -16.76
CA ASP A 141 -11.29 36.51 -17.64
C ASP A 141 -10.10 35.83 -16.93
N ILE A 142 -9.85 36.15 -15.66
CA ILE A 142 -8.81 35.50 -14.82
C ILE A 142 -9.08 33.99 -14.72
N ILE A 143 -10.32 33.60 -14.38
CA ILE A 143 -10.69 32.18 -14.25
C ILE A 143 -10.47 31.46 -15.58
N LYS A 144 -10.98 32.04 -16.68
CA LYS A 144 -10.86 31.47 -18.02
C LYS A 144 -9.41 31.30 -18.46
N GLN A 145 -8.54 32.27 -18.15
CA GLN A 145 -7.11 32.20 -18.47
C GLN A 145 -6.43 31.06 -17.72
N VAL A 146 -6.72 30.89 -16.42
CA VAL A 146 -6.12 29.81 -15.62
C VAL A 146 -6.67 28.44 -16.01
N GLU A 147 -7.97 28.33 -16.34
CA GLU A 147 -8.58 27.09 -16.82
C GLU A 147 -8.05 26.66 -18.21
N ALA A 148 -7.70 27.63 -19.06
CA ALA A 148 -7.07 27.34 -20.35
C ALA A 148 -5.64 26.78 -20.21
N GLU A 149 -4.96 27.00 -19.08
CA GLU A 149 -3.62 26.51 -18.81
C GLU A 149 -3.61 25.08 -18.24
N ILE A 150 -3.47 24.11 -19.15
CA ILE A 150 -3.50 22.68 -18.87
C ILE A 150 -2.16 22.18 -18.29
N TYR A 151 -1.07 22.95 -18.45
CA TYR A 151 0.24 22.53 -17.95
C TYR A 151 0.24 22.39 -16.43
N VAL A 152 0.82 21.28 -15.97
CA VAL A 152 1.07 20.99 -14.55
C VAL A 152 2.51 20.53 -14.46
N PHE A 153 3.27 21.09 -13.52
CA PHE A 153 4.61 20.60 -13.26
C PHE A 153 4.54 19.17 -12.72
N GLU A 154 5.11 18.23 -13.46
CA GLU A 154 5.19 16.82 -13.08
C GLU A 154 6.65 16.35 -13.07
N PRO A 155 7.27 16.16 -11.88
CA PRO A 155 8.65 15.69 -11.81
C PRO A 155 8.76 14.27 -12.35
N ASN A 156 9.83 14.01 -13.10
CA ASN A 156 10.09 12.68 -13.65
C ASN A 156 10.65 11.69 -12.63
N GLU A 157 11.30 12.17 -11.57
CA GLU A 157 11.98 11.33 -10.58
C GLU A 157 11.07 10.25 -9.97
N PRO A 158 9.83 10.55 -9.49
CA PRO A 158 8.96 9.52 -8.94
C PRO A 158 8.57 8.45 -9.97
N LYS A 159 8.35 8.84 -11.23
CA LYS A 159 8.03 7.91 -12.33
C LYS A 159 9.22 6.99 -12.61
N LEU A 160 10.44 7.53 -12.63
CA LEU A 160 11.68 6.76 -12.81
C LEU A 160 11.89 5.78 -11.66
N ARG A 161 11.68 6.22 -10.41
CA ARG A 161 11.82 5.36 -9.22
C ARG A 161 10.79 4.23 -9.21
N ILE A 162 9.54 4.51 -9.59
CA ILE A 162 8.50 3.47 -9.75
C ILE A 162 8.96 2.46 -10.81
N ARG A 163 9.39 2.92 -11.99
CA ARG A 163 9.84 2.03 -13.08
C ARG A 163 11.00 1.13 -12.64
N HIS A 164 11.99 1.70 -11.96
CA HIS A 164 13.12 0.94 -11.41
C HIS A 164 12.65 -0.14 -10.43
N ASN A 165 11.78 0.20 -9.48
CA ASN A 165 11.29 -0.76 -8.49
C ASN A 165 10.38 -1.84 -9.10
N LEU A 166 9.60 -1.53 -10.13
CA LEU A 166 8.81 -2.53 -10.86
C LEU A 166 9.70 -3.61 -11.49
N GLN A 167 10.87 -3.24 -12.01
CA GLN A 167 11.85 -4.18 -12.55
C GLN A 167 12.50 -5.03 -11.46
N MET A 168 12.77 -4.45 -10.29
CA MET A 168 13.44 -5.13 -9.17
C MET A 168 12.50 -6.03 -8.36
N MET A 169 11.20 -5.74 -8.31
CA MET A 169 10.21 -6.44 -7.50
C MET A 169 10.12 -7.93 -7.88
N GLY A 170 10.18 -8.24 -9.18
CA GLY A 170 9.96 -9.58 -9.71
C GLY A 170 8.52 -10.09 -9.47
N ARG A 171 8.28 -11.37 -9.79
CA ARG A 171 7.01 -12.06 -9.50
C ARG A 171 7.25 -13.06 -8.38
N LEU A 172 6.68 -12.79 -7.22
CA LEU A 172 6.85 -13.63 -6.04
C LEU A 172 5.90 -14.84 -6.10
N SER A 173 4.73 -14.68 -6.73
CA SER A 173 3.71 -15.73 -6.84
C SER A 173 4.15 -17.00 -7.58
N THR A 174 5.25 -16.93 -8.35
CA THR A 174 5.82 -18.06 -9.10
C THR A 174 6.99 -18.74 -8.38
N THR A 175 7.28 -18.35 -7.15
CA THR A 175 8.44 -18.84 -6.39
C THR A 175 8.08 -19.95 -5.43
N VAL A 176 9.06 -20.80 -5.10
CA VAL A 176 8.93 -21.84 -4.07
C VAL A 176 8.59 -21.22 -2.69
N ALA A 177 9.08 -20.03 -2.41
CA ALA A 177 8.79 -19.29 -1.18
C ALA A 177 7.28 -18.97 -1.05
N PHE A 178 6.64 -18.60 -2.16
CA PHE A 178 5.20 -18.37 -2.20
C PHE A 178 4.39 -19.67 -2.05
N ASP A 179 4.86 -20.79 -2.61
CA ASP A 179 4.21 -22.09 -2.40
C ASP A 179 4.28 -22.55 -0.95
N LYS A 180 5.40 -22.30 -0.25
CA LYS A 180 5.50 -22.50 1.21
C LYS A 180 4.45 -21.67 1.95
N LEU A 181 4.27 -20.40 1.56
CA LEU A 181 3.25 -19.53 2.15
C LEU A 181 1.82 -20.05 1.90
N ARG A 182 1.51 -20.52 0.69
CA ARG A 182 0.21 -21.14 0.35
C ARG A 182 -0.08 -22.36 1.20
N LYS A 183 0.91 -23.24 1.37
CA LYS A 183 0.80 -24.42 2.25
C LYS A 183 0.48 -24.02 3.69
N ILE A 184 1.13 -22.98 4.22
CA ILE A 184 0.86 -22.46 5.58
C ILE A 184 -0.56 -21.90 5.68
N ALA A 185 -1.04 -21.20 4.65
CA ALA A 185 -2.41 -20.70 4.57
C ALA A 185 -3.47 -21.81 4.44
N GLY A 186 -3.07 -23.06 4.24
CA GLY A 186 -3.97 -24.19 3.97
C GLY A 186 -4.66 -24.05 2.61
N ARG A 187 -3.99 -23.45 1.63
CA ARG A 187 -4.40 -23.41 0.22
C ARG A 187 -3.52 -24.43 -0.53
N ASN A 188 -4.13 -25.39 -1.21
CA ASN A 188 -3.39 -26.35 -2.03
C ASN A 188 -2.62 -25.61 -3.12
N ALA A 189 -1.41 -26.09 -3.44
CA ALA A 189 -0.54 -25.57 -4.50
C ALA A 189 -1.18 -25.80 -5.88
#